data_AF-A0A1M7TY92-F1
#
_entry.id   AF-A0A1M7TY92-F1
#
_cell.length_a   1.000
_cell.length_b   1.000
_cell.length_c   1.000
_cell.angle_alpha   90.00
_cell.angle_beta   90.00
_cell.angle_gamma   90.00
#
_symmetry.space_group_name_H-M   'P 1'
#
loop_
_entity.id
_entity.type
_entity.pdbx_description
1 polymer ?
#
loop_
_entity_poly.entity_id
_entity_poly.type
_entity_poly.pdbx_seq_one_letter_code
_entity_poly.pdbx_strand_id
1 'polypeptide(L)'
;MTEPPEQNPEQSPERNPDRKARRSAARHSAPYSPPDSPPDSPRPLTGGPDPGPTDPAPARLLSAHGLVFACPFDVPGMAPAPPGARADVTARLGAVAPAALARAPLAGDCRILGPGRVAIEDAAFRALIEEGARITIDPSPAAGPGAGAGFGPQAARLLLGYGASAVLLHQRGGLPLHAAAVALPRGAALLLGPAGAGKSTLAAALGGMGFAMLADDLTALDDRAPGGPLVQPAIGTVKLWPDSARALGGPGARVPVEGMSKQILRTRENAPAPAALRAIVVLDWLHPPEAAPETSEMNRIEALDALRGAIQRPALARALGREGEILARLAALAGRIPALRLARPRRYGAMPEVAKLIADCIIGDAS
;
A
#
# COMPACT_ATOMS: atom_id res chain seq x y z
N MET A 1 37.17 -12.88 -52.88
CA MET A 1 37.47 -13.27 -51.49
C MET A 1 36.64 -12.36 -50.62
N THR A 2 35.56 -12.92 -50.12
CA THR A 2 34.37 -12.23 -49.61
C THR A 2 34.12 -12.92 -48.28
N GLU A 3 34.34 -12.23 -47.16
CA GLU A 3 34.01 -12.73 -45.82
C GLU A 3 32.71 -12.06 -45.31
N PRO A 4 31.80 -12.82 -44.68
CA PRO A 4 30.53 -12.35 -44.15
C PRO A 4 30.62 -11.90 -42.65
N PRO A 5 29.58 -11.25 -42.10
CA PRO A 5 29.61 -10.65 -40.75
C PRO A 5 29.27 -11.64 -39.63
N GLU A 6 29.90 -11.44 -38.47
CA GLU A 6 29.67 -12.17 -37.22
C GLU A 6 28.32 -11.81 -36.56
N GLN A 7 27.61 -12.87 -36.16
CA GLN A 7 26.40 -12.82 -35.34
C GLN A 7 26.74 -12.89 -33.85
N ASN A 8 25.97 -12.12 -33.09
CA ASN A 8 25.91 -12.05 -31.63
C ASN A 8 25.21 -13.29 -31.03
N PRO A 9 25.67 -13.84 -29.88
CA PRO A 9 24.79 -14.61 -29.01
C PRO A 9 24.80 -14.15 -27.53
N GLU A 10 23.58 -13.97 -27.03
CA GLU A 10 23.03 -14.46 -25.75
C GLU A 10 23.70 -14.06 -24.42
N GLN A 11 23.01 -13.23 -23.63
CA GLN A 11 22.19 -13.64 -22.45
C GLN A 11 23.00 -14.26 -21.30
N SER A 12 23.22 -13.47 -20.23
CA SER A 12 23.70 -13.95 -18.93
C SER A 12 22.54 -14.17 -17.95
N PRO A 13 22.50 -15.28 -17.19
CA PRO A 13 21.30 -15.72 -16.47
C PRO A 13 21.23 -15.23 -15.02
N GLU A 14 19.99 -15.18 -14.55
CA GLU A 14 19.52 -14.91 -13.19
C GLU A 14 20.14 -15.85 -12.15
N ARG A 15 20.59 -15.28 -11.02
CA ARG A 15 21.06 -16.03 -9.84
C ARG A 15 19.91 -16.26 -8.87
N ASN A 16 19.48 -17.51 -8.78
CA ASN A 16 18.62 -18.08 -7.75
C ASN A 16 19.49 -18.66 -6.61
N PRO A 17 19.39 -18.19 -5.34
CA PRO A 17 20.15 -18.76 -4.24
C PRO A 17 19.25 -19.61 -3.33
N ASP A 18 19.03 -20.88 -3.69
CA ASP A 18 18.50 -21.88 -2.76
C ASP A 18 19.00 -23.28 -3.11
N ARG A 19 20.21 -23.61 -2.65
CA ARG A 19 20.71 -25.00 -2.50
C ARG A 19 22.10 -25.01 -1.87
N LYS A 20 22.18 -25.26 -0.57
CA LYS A 20 23.24 -26.09 0.06
C LYS A 20 23.00 -26.23 1.56
N ALA A 21 22.49 -27.39 1.96
CA ALA A 21 23.11 -28.22 3.01
C ALA A 21 22.23 -29.48 3.25
N ARG A 22 22.71 -30.62 2.78
CA ARG A 22 22.28 -31.95 3.24
C ARG A 22 23.53 -32.76 3.55
N ARG A 23 23.42 -33.55 4.64
CA ARG A 23 24.16 -34.77 5.03
C ARG A 23 25.28 -34.64 6.08
N SER A 24 24.99 -35.10 7.31
CA SER A 24 25.42 -36.38 7.92
C SER A 24 24.44 -36.65 9.10
N ALA A 25 23.78 -37.80 9.33
CA ALA A 25 24.14 -39.21 9.49
C ALA A 25 24.89 -39.53 10.81
N ALA A 26 24.18 -39.97 11.86
CA ALA A 26 24.19 -41.38 12.32
C ALA A 26 23.45 -41.58 13.66
N ARG A 27 22.86 -42.78 13.75
CA ARG A 27 22.15 -43.48 14.84
C ARG A 27 22.92 -43.48 16.16
N HIS A 28 22.23 -43.54 17.32
CA HIS A 28 22.49 -44.45 18.45
C HIS A 28 21.23 -44.52 19.34
N SER A 29 20.88 -45.74 19.74
CA SER A 29 19.70 -46.14 20.51
C SER A 29 20.09 -46.57 21.93
N ALA A 30 19.43 -45.99 22.95
CA ALA A 30 19.06 -46.44 24.31
C ALA A 30 20.06 -47.22 25.21
N PRO A 31 19.93 -47.12 26.55
CA PRO A 31 18.98 -48.01 27.24
C PRO A 31 18.18 -47.39 28.42
N TYR A 32 17.16 -48.17 28.77
CA TYR A 32 16.12 -48.07 29.78
C TYR A 32 16.61 -48.51 31.19
N SER A 33 16.06 -47.92 32.27
CA SER A 33 15.90 -48.53 33.60
C SER A 33 14.93 -47.71 34.50
N PRO A 34 13.89 -48.32 35.10
CA PRO A 34 13.04 -47.77 36.18
C PRO A 34 13.18 -48.60 37.49
N PRO A 35 12.28 -48.48 38.49
CA PRO A 35 11.74 -47.31 39.21
C PRO A 35 12.02 -47.40 40.73
N ASP A 36 11.72 -46.36 41.54
CA ASP A 36 11.22 -46.59 42.90
C ASP A 36 10.60 -45.34 43.56
N SER A 37 9.51 -45.62 44.31
CA SER A 37 8.83 -44.82 45.35
C SER A 37 7.56 -44.00 44.99
N PRO A 38 6.55 -43.98 45.90
CA PRO A 38 5.12 -44.16 45.59
C PRO A 38 4.27 -42.86 45.73
N PRO A 39 2.94 -42.89 45.51
CA PRO A 39 2.18 -41.72 45.09
C PRO A 39 1.67 -40.89 46.28
N ASP A 40 1.94 -39.58 46.24
CA ASP A 40 1.23 -38.60 47.07
C ASP A 40 -0.10 -38.23 46.40
N SER A 41 -1.14 -38.31 47.23
CA SER A 41 -2.56 -38.08 46.95
C SER A 41 -2.89 -36.73 46.27
N PRO A 42 -3.97 -36.67 45.47
CA PRO A 42 -4.28 -35.53 44.62
C PRO A 42 -4.69 -34.30 45.43
N ARG A 43 -4.01 -33.17 45.16
CA ARG A 43 -4.46 -31.84 45.60
C ARG A 43 -5.75 -31.47 44.86
N PRO A 44 -6.77 -30.90 45.52
CA PRO A 44 -7.97 -30.45 44.85
C PRO A 44 -7.62 -29.31 43.89
N LEU A 45 -7.93 -29.53 42.60
CA LEU A 45 -7.98 -28.48 41.58
C LEU A 45 -9.02 -27.46 42.01
N THR A 46 -8.58 -26.34 42.56
CA THR A 46 -9.40 -25.13 42.67
C THR A 46 -9.70 -24.67 41.25
N GLY A 47 -10.89 -25.03 40.77
CA GLY A 47 -11.46 -24.49 39.54
C GLY A 47 -11.58 -22.98 39.66
N GLY A 48 -10.59 -22.27 39.13
CA GLY A 48 -10.79 -20.88 38.74
C GLY A 48 -11.87 -20.84 37.66
N PRO A 49 -12.73 -19.81 37.64
CA PRO A 49 -13.75 -19.70 36.61
C PRO A 49 -13.06 -19.74 35.24
N ASP A 50 -13.50 -20.68 34.42
CA ASP A 50 -13.28 -20.70 32.98
C ASP A 50 -13.42 -19.26 32.47
N PRO A 51 -12.44 -18.67 31.76
CA PRO A 51 -12.63 -17.36 31.17
C PRO A 51 -13.77 -17.53 30.17
N GLY A 52 -14.99 -17.17 30.61
CA GLY A 52 -16.16 -17.11 29.76
C GLY A 52 -15.82 -16.31 28.49
N PRO A 53 -16.58 -16.53 27.39
CA PRO A 53 -16.29 -15.90 26.11
C PRO A 53 -15.99 -14.42 26.34
N THR A 54 -14.74 -14.04 26.13
CA THR A 54 -14.30 -12.66 26.28
C THR A 54 -15.18 -11.86 25.36
N ASP A 55 -15.98 -10.97 25.94
CA ASP A 55 -16.81 -10.03 25.20
C ASP A 55 -15.92 -9.43 24.10
N PRO A 56 -16.33 -9.49 22.82
CA PRO A 56 -15.46 -9.06 21.74
C PRO A 56 -15.05 -7.62 22.03
N ALA A 57 -13.74 -7.37 22.10
CA ALA A 57 -13.20 -6.05 22.39
C ALA A 57 -13.94 -5.00 21.53
N PRO A 58 -14.36 -3.87 22.12
CA PRO A 58 -15.19 -2.91 21.42
C PRO A 58 -14.50 -2.48 20.12
N ALA A 59 -15.26 -2.52 19.02
CA ALA A 59 -14.73 -2.23 17.70
C ALA A 59 -14.12 -0.82 17.68
N ARG A 60 -12.87 -0.73 17.25
CA ARG A 60 -12.16 0.54 17.09
C ARG A 60 -12.63 1.19 15.80
N LEU A 61 -12.88 2.50 15.86
CA LEU A 61 -13.17 3.30 14.66
C LEU A 61 -11.89 3.98 14.20
N LEU A 62 -11.45 3.65 12.99
CA LEU A 62 -10.24 4.17 12.37
C LEU A 62 -10.60 4.83 11.03
N SER A 63 -9.88 5.87 10.63
CA SER A 63 -10.12 6.57 9.37
C SER A 63 -8.92 6.50 8.43
N ALA A 64 -9.18 6.21 7.16
CA ALA A 64 -8.24 6.39 6.06
C ALA A 64 -9.00 6.43 4.73
N HIS A 65 -8.43 7.08 3.72
CA HIS A 65 -8.97 7.12 2.34
C HIS A 65 -10.39 7.68 2.24
N GLY A 66 -10.77 8.54 3.19
CA GLY A 66 -12.14 9.08 3.30
C GLY A 66 -13.17 8.06 3.79
N LEU A 67 -12.73 6.93 4.36
CA LEU A 67 -13.59 5.88 4.91
C LEU A 67 -13.34 5.70 6.41
N VAL A 68 -14.40 5.38 7.15
CA VAL A 68 -14.35 4.97 8.56
C VAL A 68 -14.50 3.45 8.66
N PHE A 69 -13.50 2.81 9.26
CA PHE A 69 -13.42 1.38 9.48
C PHE A 69 -13.74 1.05 10.93
N ALA A 70 -14.71 0.17 11.16
CA ALA A 70 -14.88 -0.54 12.42
C ALA A 70 -14.12 -1.87 12.37
N CYS A 71 -13.13 -2.07 13.24
CA CYS A 71 -12.36 -3.31 13.30
C CYS A 71 -12.04 -3.75 14.74
N PRO A 72 -11.93 -5.07 15.01
CA PRO A 72 -11.63 -5.61 16.34
C PRO A 72 -10.12 -5.72 16.63
N PHE A 73 -9.25 -5.19 15.77
CA PHE A 73 -7.79 -5.32 15.88
C PHE A 73 -7.08 -3.99 15.60
N ASP A 74 -5.81 -3.89 15.99
CA ASP A 74 -5.01 -2.69 15.75
C ASP A 74 -4.54 -2.60 14.29
N VAL A 75 -4.53 -1.38 13.76
CA VAL A 75 -4.02 -1.11 12.41
C VAL A 75 -2.96 0.00 12.47
N PRO A 76 -1.68 -0.36 12.60
CA PRO A 76 -0.61 0.61 12.80
C PRO A 76 -0.55 1.68 11.72
N GLY A 77 -0.69 2.94 12.14
CA GLY A 77 -0.57 4.12 11.29
C GLY A 77 -1.91 4.63 10.72
N MET A 78 -3.03 3.95 10.96
CA MET A 78 -4.35 4.54 10.71
C MET A 78 -4.72 5.47 11.87
N ALA A 79 -5.31 6.63 11.55
CA ALA A 79 -5.77 7.58 12.55
C ALA A 79 -7.08 7.10 13.19
N PRO A 80 -7.36 7.44 14.47
CA PRO A 80 -8.69 7.30 15.04
C PRO A 80 -9.72 8.09 14.22
N ALA A 81 -10.92 7.55 14.09
CA ALA A 81 -12.01 8.26 13.44
C ALA A 81 -12.44 9.50 14.26
N PRO A 82 -12.97 10.55 13.61
CA PRO A 82 -13.52 11.71 14.31
C PRO A 82 -14.60 11.32 15.34
N PRO A 83 -14.73 12.05 16.46
CA PRO A 83 -15.79 11.80 17.44
C PRO A 83 -17.18 11.80 16.80
N GLY A 84 -18.00 10.78 17.12
CA GLY A 84 -19.36 10.64 16.57
C GLY A 84 -19.43 10.11 15.13
N ALA A 85 -18.30 9.82 14.49
CA ALA A 85 -18.29 9.20 13.17
C ALA A 85 -18.94 7.81 13.20
N ARG A 86 -19.62 7.46 12.10
CA ARG A 86 -20.20 6.13 11.89
C ARG A 86 -19.30 5.31 10.97
N ALA A 87 -19.29 4.00 11.15
CA ALA A 87 -18.52 3.11 10.31
C ALA A 87 -19.11 3.05 8.89
N ASP A 88 -18.29 3.30 7.89
CA ASP A 88 -18.57 3.01 6.49
C ASP A 88 -18.32 1.54 6.17
N VAL A 89 -17.31 0.97 6.83
CA VAL A 89 -16.80 -0.38 6.59
C VAL A 89 -16.67 -1.13 7.90
N THR A 90 -17.16 -2.36 7.96
CA THR A 90 -16.96 -3.25 9.10
C THR A 90 -16.04 -4.41 8.73
N ALA A 91 -14.92 -4.53 9.44
CA ALA A 91 -13.99 -5.64 9.33
C ALA A 91 -14.19 -6.62 10.49
N ARG A 92 -14.21 -7.91 10.18
CA ARG A 92 -14.35 -8.99 11.17
C ARG A 92 -13.43 -10.16 10.84
N LEU A 93 -13.03 -10.89 11.87
CA LEU A 93 -12.39 -12.20 11.68
C LEU A 93 -13.46 -13.25 11.36
N GLY A 94 -13.14 -14.17 10.45
CA GLY A 94 -14.04 -15.26 10.08
C GLY A 94 -13.51 -16.06 8.90
N ALA A 95 -13.98 -17.31 8.76
CA ALA A 95 -13.53 -18.20 7.70
C ALA A 95 -13.91 -17.68 6.30
N VAL A 96 -12.98 -17.81 5.35
CA VAL A 96 -13.18 -17.51 3.93
C VAL A 96 -12.88 -18.77 3.13
N ALA A 97 -13.92 -19.38 2.55
CA ALA A 97 -13.85 -20.71 1.96
C ALA A 97 -12.86 -20.79 0.78
N PRO A 98 -11.71 -21.48 0.92
CA PRO A 98 -10.68 -21.52 -0.13
C PRO A 98 -11.15 -22.21 -1.42
N ALA A 99 -12.04 -23.20 -1.32
CA ALA A 99 -12.60 -23.87 -2.50
C ALA A 99 -13.39 -22.91 -3.41
N ALA A 100 -14.06 -21.90 -2.84
CA ALA A 100 -14.75 -20.87 -3.60
C ALA A 100 -13.75 -19.94 -4.29
N LEU A 101 -12.64 -19.59 -3.63
CA LEU A 101 -11.58 -18.75 -4.19
C LEU A 101 -10.87 -19.43 -5.36
N ALA A 102 -10.53 -20.71 -5.23
CA ALA A 102 -9.81 -21.47 -6.25
C ALA A 102 -10.54 -21.53 -7.60
N ARG A 103 -11.88 -21.48 -7.58
CA ARG A 103 -12.73 -21.51 -8.78
C ARG A 103 -13.04 -20.11 -9.34
N ALA A 104 -12.77 -19.06 -8.58
CA ALA A 104 -13.11 -17.70 -8.97
C ALA A 104 -12.12 -17.14 -10.01
N PRO A 105 -12.61 -16.45 -11.06
CA PRO A 105 -11.76 -15.78 -12.03
C PRO A 105 -10.88 -14.72 -11.37
N LEU A 106 -9.69 -14.52 -11.93
CA LEU A 106 -8.73 -13.52 -11.48
C LEU A 106 -8.87 -12.22 -12.27
N ALA A 107 -8.77 -11.11 -11.56
CA ALA A 107 -8.63 -9.76 -12.10
C ALA A 107 -7.39 -9.11 -11.48
N GLY A 108 -6.22 -9.36 -12.08
CA GLY A 108 -4.94 -9.06 -11.44
C GLY A 108 -4.69 -10.00 -10.27
N ASP A 109 -4.49 -9.44 -9.08
CA ASP A 109 -4.29 -10.15 -7.81
C ASP A 109 -5.60 -10.39 -7.02
N CYS A 110 -6.76 -10.07 -7.62
CA CYS A 110 -8.07 -10.18 -6.99
C CYS A 110 -8.88 -11.35 -7.55
N ARG A 111 -9.55 -12.11 -6.68
CA ARG A 111 -10.53 -13.14 -7.04
C ARG A 111 -11.93 -12.54 -7.11
N ILE A 112 -12.64 -12.73 -8.21
CA ILE A 112 -14.00 -12.19 -8.40
C ILE A 112 -15.03 -13.29 -8.14
N LEU A 113 -15.71 -13.22 -6.99
CA LEU A 113 -16.71 -14.22 -6.57
C LEU A 113 -18.13 -13.86 -7.03
N GLY A 114 -18.33 -12.63 -7.46
CA GLY A 114 -19.59 -12.12 -7.98
C GLY A 114 -19.61 -10.59 -8.00
N PRO A 115 -20.72 -9.99 -8.45
CA PRO A 115 -20.92 -8.54 -8.34
C PRO A 115 -20.74 -8.11 -6.89
N GLY A 116 -19.89 -7.10 -6.65
CA GLY A 116 -19.65 -6.59 -5.30
C GLY A 116 -18.90 -7.54 -4.35
N ARG A 117 -18.47 -8.75 -4.78
CA ARG A 117 -17.79 -9.73 -3.92
C ARG A 117 -16.41 -10.07 -4.48
N VAL A 118 -15.38 -9.56 -3.81
CA VAL A 118 -13.99 -9.64 -4.28
C VAL A 118 -13.13 -10.16 -3.14
N ALA A 119 -12.27 -11.13 -3.42
CA ALA A 119 -11.33 -11.64 -2.44
C ALA A 119 -9.87 -11.33 -2.81
N ILE A 120 -9.04 -11.18 -1.78
CA ILE A 120 -7.59 -11.00 -1.87
C ILE A 120 -6.94 -12.12 -1.05
N GLU A 121 -5.87 -12.69 -1.58
CA GLU A 121 -5.09 -13.73 -0.92
C GLU A 121 -3.68 -13.19 -0.65
N ASP A 122 -3.18 -13.41 0.57
CA ASP A 122 -1.82 -13.08 1.01
C ASP A 122 -1.24 -14.28 1.76
N ALA A 123 0.09 -14.30 1.95
CA ALA A 123 0.76 -15.32 2.73
C ALA A 123 0.31 -15.34 4.21
N ALA A 124 -0.26 -14.25 4.73
CA ALA A 124 -0.73 -14.13 6.11
C ALA A 124 -2.24 -14.25 6.29
N PHE A 125 -3.06 -14.12 5.23
CA PHE A 125 -4.53 -14.11 5.35
C PHE A 125 -5.24 -14.32 4.00
N ARG A 126 -6.55 -14.57 4.08
CA ARG A 126 -7.51 -14.37 2.98
C ARG A 126 -8.55 -13.36 3.40
N ALA A 127 -8.88 -12.42 2.54
CA ALA A 127 -9.88 -11.41 2.84
C ALA A 127 -10.96 -11.42 1.77
N LEU A 128 -12.23 -11.42 2.19
CA LEU A 128 -13.39 -11.25 1.34
C LEU A 128 -14.00 -9.87 1.59
N ILE A 129 -14.05 -9.05 0.56
CA ILE A 129 -14.56 -7.68 0.56
C ILE A 129 -15.89 -7.64 -0.18
N GLU A 130 -16.94 -7.18 0.50
CA GLU A 130 -18.31 -7.27 0.01
C GLU A 130 -19.00 -5.91 0.03
N GLU A 131 -19.65 -5.57 -1.09
CA GLU A 131 -20.58 -4.45 -1.27
C GLU A 131 -20.02 -3.10 -0.83
N GLY A 132 -18.70 -2.93 -0.90
CA GLY A 132 -18.00 -1.74 -0.44
C GLY A 132 -18.08 -1.51 1.07
N ALA A 133 -18.63 -2.42 1.87
CA ALA A 133 -19.00 -2.13 3.27
C ALA A 133 -18.55 -3.20 4.28
N ARG A 134 -18.17 -4.40 3.84
CA ARG A 134 -17.79 -5.48 4.76
C ARG A 134 -16.48 -6.13 4.34
N ILE A 135 -15.67 -6.48 5.34
CA ILE A 135 -14.45 -7.25 5.16
C ILE A 135 -14.51 -8.45 6.12
N THR A 136 -14.47 -9.66 5.58
CA THR A 136 -14.27 -10.90 6.35
C THR A 136 -12.84 -11.37 6.17
N ILE A 137 -12.12 -11.57 7.27
CA ILE A 137 -10.69 -11.88 7.27
C ILE A 137 -10.48 -13.25 7.87
N ASP A 138 -9.99 -14.16 7.06
CA ASP A 138 -9.54 -15.47 7.49
C ASP A 138 -8.02 -15.40 7.73
N PRO A 139 -7.56 -15.49 8.99
CA PRO A 139 -6.13 -15.45 9.31
C PRO A 139 -5.42 -16.76 8.93
N SER A 140 -6.13 -17.77 8.42
CA SER A 140 -5.54 -19.02 7.97
C SER A 140 -4.82 -18.79 6.63
N PRO A 141 -3.47 -18.87 6.60
CA PRO A 141 -2.71 -18.55 5.40
C PRO A 141 -3.04 -19.50 4.24
N ALA A 142 -2.82 -19.07 3.00
CA ALA A 142 -2.74 -20.01 1.88
C ALA A 142 -1.59 -21.00 2.14
N ALA A 143 -1.86 -22.30 2.12
CA ALA A 143 -0.83 -23.31 2.35
C ALA A 143 0.23 -23.24 1.24
N GLY A 144 1.50 -23.01 1.60
CA GLY A 144 2.63 -22.92 0.67
C GLY A 144 3.98 -22.61 1.35
N PRO A 145 5.11 -22.78 0.65
CA PRO A 145 6.42 -22.38 1.16
C PRO A 145 6.44 -20.87 1.38
N GLY A 146 6.69 -20.42 2.61
CA GLY A 146 6.62 -19.00 2.99
C GLY A 146 5.41 -18.59 3.82
N ALA A 147 4.68 -19.55 4.42
CA ALA A 147 3.68 -19.27 5.45
C ALA A 147 4.28 -18.33 6.53
N GLY A 148 3.86 -17.06 6.52
CA GLY A 148 4.39 -16.01 7.37
C GLY A 148 3.90 -16.08 8.81
N ALA A 149 4.23 -15.06 9.61
CA ALA A 149 3.94 -14.93 11.05
C ALA A 149 2.45 -14.87 11.45
N GLY A 150 1.52 -15.23 10.56
CA GLY A 150 0.07 -15.12 10.76
C GLY A 150 -0.47 -13.69 10.62
N PHE A 151 -1.78 -13.52 10.79
CA PHE A 151 -2.44 -12.22 10.69
C PHE A 151 -2.13 -11.34 11.91
N GLY A 152 -1.05 -10.57 11.83
CA GLY A 152 -0.65 -9.58 12.83
C GLY A 152 -0.92 -8.13 12.42
N PRO A 153 -0.49 -7.14 13.24
CA PRO A 153 -0.69 -5.71 12.98
C PRO A 153 -0.17 -5.25 11.60
N GLN A 154 0.97 -5.78 11.13
CA GLN A 154 1.50 -5.49 9.79
C GLN A 154 0.58 -6.00 8.68
N ALA A 155 0.03 -7.22 8.81
CA ALA A 155 -0.92 -7.77 7.84
C ALA A 155 -2.23 -6.96 7.83
N ALA A 156 -2.76 -6.60 9.00
CA ALA A 156 -3.93 -5.72 9.12
C ALA A 156 -3.70 -4.37 8.43
N ARG A 157 -2.51 -3.80 8.59
CA ARG A 157 -2.08 -2.58 7.91
C ARG A 157 -1.99 -2.74 6.39
N LEU A 158 -1.39 -3.82 5.89
CA LEU A 158 -1.29 -4.06 4.46
C LEU A 158 -2.69 -4.24 3.83
N LEU A 159 -3.56 -4.94 4.54
CA LEU A 159 -4.94 -5.18 4.14
C LEU A 159 -5.76 -3.88 4.15
N LEU A 160 -5.96 -3.25 5.32
CA LEU A 160 -6.85 -2.10 5.44
C LEU A 160 -6.23 -0.81 4.92
N GLY A 161 -4.92 -0.63 5.04
CA GLY A 161 -4.25 0.57 4.53
C GLY A 161 -4.10 0.60 3.01
N TYR A 162 -4.11 -0.55 2.34
CA TYR A 162 -3.84 -0.63 0.90
C TYR A 162 -4.76 -1.61 0.17
N GLY A 163 -4.63 -2.93 0.42
CA GLY A 163 -5.26 -3.97 -0.40
C GLY A 163 -6.78 -3.91 -0.43
N ALA A 164 -7.44 -4.05 0.72
CA ALA A 164 -8.90 -3.97 0.84
C ALA A 164 -9.41 -2.56 0.55
N SER A 165 -8.70 -1.50 0.96
CA SER A 165 -9.09 -0.12 0.66
C SER A 165 -9.19 0.15 -0.85
N ALA A 166 -8.24 -0.33 -1.66
CA ALA A 166 -8.34 -0.21 -3.11
C ALA A 166 -9.60 -0.93 -3.67
N VAL A 167 -9.92 -2.12 -3.14
CA VAL A 167 -11.12 -2.87 -3.54
C VAL A 167 -12.40 -2.14 -3.12
N LEU A 168 -12.47 -1.66 -1.88
CA LEU A 168 -13.62 -0.91 -1.36
C LEU A 168 -13.87 0.36 -2.17
N LEU A 169 -12.81 1.11 -2.49
CA LEU A 169 -12.89 2.29 -3.34
C LEU A 169 -13.45 1.93 -4.71
N HIS A 170 -12.95 0.88 -5.36
CA HIS A 170 -13.54 0.40 -6.62
C HIS A 170 -15.01 0.02 -6.47
N GLN A 171 -15.39 -0.75 -5.44
CA GLN A 171 -16.78 -1.14 -5.23
C GLN A 171 -17.71 0.06 -5.00
N ARG A 172 -17.21 1.15 -4.41
CA ARG A 172 -17.92 2.41 -4.18
C ARG A 172 -17.86 3.41 -5.34
N GLY A 173 -17.21 3.06 -6.44
CA GLY A 173 -16.97 4.00 -7.55
C GLY A 173 -16.09 5.18 -7.11
N GLY A 174 -15.03 4.92 -6.34
CA GLY A 174 -13.97 5.87 -6.04
C GLY A 174 -12.86 5.85 -7.10
N LEU A 175 -11.86 6.71 -6.93
CA LEU A 175 -10.67 6.76 -7.77
C LEU A 175 -9.41 6.40 -6.95
N PRO A 176 -9.10 5.09 -6.79
CA PRO A 176 -7.88 4.66 -6.15
C PRO A 176 -6.70 4.77 -7.12
N LEU A 177 -5.68 5.57 -6.76
CA LEU A 177 -4.49 5.81 -7.56
C LEU A 177 -3.22 5.31 -6.86
N HIS A 178 -2.32 4.69 -7.62
CA HIS A 178 -0.94 4.40 -7.24
C HIS A 178 -0.08 5.67 -7.29
N ALA A 179 -0.31 6.53 -6.31
CA ALA A 179 0.29 7.84 -6.21
C ALA A 179 0.73 8.13 -4.77
N ALA A 180 1.65 9.09 -4.64
CA ALA A 180 1.86 9.79 -3.38
C ALA A 180 1.20 11.16 -3.46
N ALA A 181 0.83 11.72 -2.32
CA ALA A 181 0.26 13.05 -2.24
C ALA A 181 0.76 13.82 -1.03
N VAL A 182 1.02 15.11 -1.25
CA VAL A 182 1.57 16.02 -0.23
C VAL A 182 0.67 17.25 -0.15
N ALA A 183 0.36 17.66 1.08
CA ALA A 183 -0.33 18.91 1.38
C ALA A 183 0.66 20.08 1.34
N LEU A 184 0.27 21.12 0.64
CA LEU A 184 0.98 22.38 0.44
C LEU A 184 0.07 23.52 0.93
N PRO A 185 0.59 24.74 1.16
CA PRO A 185 -0.21 25.83 1.75
C PRO A 185 -1.54 26.14 1.03
N ARG A 186 -1.65 25.88 -0.28
CA ARG A 186 -2.83 26.19 -1.10
C ARG A 186 -3.67 24.97 -1.52
N GLY A 187 -3.32 23.77 -1.05
CA GLY A 187 -4.01 22.52 -1.39
C GLY A 187 -3.08 21.32 -1.38
N ALA A 188 -3.22 20.43 -2.35
CA ALA A 188 -2.44 19.20 -2.46
C ALA A 188 -1.88 19.00 -3.86
N ALA A 189 -0.75 18.32 -3.92
CA ALA A 189 -0.14 17.86 -5.14
C ALA A 189 -0.11 16.33 -5.20
N LEU A 190 -0.52 15.80 -6.35
CA LEU A 190 -0.48 14.38 -6.64
C LEU A 190 0.81 14.05 -7.38
N LEU A 191 1.62 13.14 -6.84
CA LEU A 191 2.86 12.69 -7.43
C LEU A 191 2.62 11.36 -8.15
N LEU A 192 2.78 11.37 -9.47
CA LEU A 192 2.56 10.24 -10.38
C LEU A 192 3.87 9.80 -11.03
N GLY A 193 3.88 8.58 -11.56
CA GLY A 193 5.02 8.00 -12.26
C GLY A 193 5.08 6.49 -12.08
N PRO A 194 5.88 5.79 -12.91
CA PRO A 194 5.99 4.34 -12.86
C PRO A 194 6.50 3.84 -11.50
N ALA A 195 6.37 2.53 -11.26
CA ALA A 195 7.00 1.90 -10.10
C ALA A 195 8.51 2.17 -10.13
N GLY A 196 9.08 2.54 -8.97
CA GLY A 196 10.50 2.92 -8.90
C GLY A 196 10.82 4.34 -9.36
N ALA A 197 9.85 5.13 -9.85
CA ALA A 197 10.07 6.54 -10.18
C ALA A 197 10.40 7.44 -8.97
N GLY A 198 10.37 6.93 -7.74
CA GLY A 198 10.72 7.72 -6.56
C GLY A 198 9.60 8.63 -6.04
N LYS A 199 8.33 8.37 -6.36
CA LYS A 199 7.15 9.11 -5.83
C LYS A 199 7.20 9.25 -4.30
N SER A 200 7.34 8.12 -3.61
CA SER A 200 7.44 8.03 -2.16
C SER A 200 8.69 8.75 -1.63
N THR A 201 9.81 8.67 -2.36
CA THR A 201 11.07 9.34 -2.00
C THR A 201 10.93 10.86 -2.07
N LEU A 202 10.31 11.39 -3.14
CA LEU A 202 10.04 12.82 -3.28
C LEU A 202 9.02 13.29 -2.24
N ALA A 203 7.96 12.52 -1.98
CA ALA A 203 6.99 12.84 -0.93
C ALA A 203 7.66 12.91 0.45
N ALA A 204 8.55 11.98 0.77
CA ALA A 204 9.33 11.99 2.00
C ALA A 204 10.32 13.17 2.07
N ALA A 205 10.92 13.57 0.95
CA ALA A 205 11.80 14.74 0.88
C ALA A 205 11.03 16.04 1.14
N LEU A 206 9.85 16.20 0.52
CA LEU A 206 8.93 17.30 0.80
C LEU A 206 8.48 17.30 2.28
N GLY A 207 8.23 16.12 2.85
CA GLY A 207 7.98 15.96 4.29
C GLY A 207 9.17 16.40 5.16
N GLY A 208 10.40 16.18 4.69
CA GLY A 208 11.62 16.68 5.32
C GLY A 208 11.71 18.21 5.34
N MET A 209 11.06 18.88 4.38
CA MET A 209 10.92 20.34 4.31
C MET A 209 9.77 20.91 5.16
N GLY A 210 9.02 20.06 5.86
CA GLY A 210 7.88 20.46 6.70
C GLY A 210 6.52 20.44 6.01
N PHE A 211 6.41 19.87 4.80
CA PHE A 211 5.11 19.67 4.17
C PHE A 211 4.42 18.40 4.71
N ALA A 212 3.12 18.48 5.01
CA ALA A 212 2.40 17.35 5.55
C ALA A 212 2.07 16.32 4.45
N MET A 213 2.25 15.03 4.75
CA MET A 213 1.88 13.97 3.81
C MET A 213 0.39 13.63 3.90
N LEU A 214 -0.26 13.50 2.74
CA LEU A 214 -1.64 13.03 2.64
C LEU A 214 -1.68 11.53 2.40
N ALA A 215 -0.94 11.05 1.40
CA ALA A 215 -1.00 9.66 1.00
C ALA A 215 0.31 9.16 0.37
N ASP A 216 0.53 7.85 0.41
CA ASP A 216 1.60 7.14 -0.28
C ASP A 216 1.11 5.74 -0.67
N ASP A 217 1.55 5.24 -1.82
CA ASP A 217 1.24 3.92 -2.41
C ASP A 217 -0.24 3.74 -2.87
N LEU A 218 -1.20 4.17 -2.05
CA LEU A 218 -2.63 4.27 -2.38
C LEU A 218 -3.13 5.67 -2.01
N THR A 219 -3.54 6.44 -3.01
CA THR A 219 -4.19 7.73 -2.84
C THR A 219 -5.64 7.62 -3.30
N ALA A 220 -6.58 8.03 -2.45
CA ALA A 220 -7.99 8.13 -2.80
C ALA A 220 -8.36 9.57 -3.15
N LEU A 221 -8.96 9.76 -4.33
CA LEU A 221 -9.53 11.04 -4.72
C LEU A 221 -11.05 11.04 -4.55
N ASP A 222 -11.56 12.13 -3.99
CA ASP A 222 -12.97 12.50 -4.06
C ASP A 222 -13.13 13.66 -5.04
N ASP A 223 -13.38 13.33 -6.30
CA ASP A 223 -13.60 14.27 -7.41
C ASP A 223 -15.04 14.81 -7.49
N ARG A 224 -15.91 14.38 -6.57
CA ARG A 224 -17.33 14.77 -6.53
C ARG A 224 -17.65 15.76 -5.42
N ALA A 225 -16.67 16.11 -4.59
CA ALA A 225 -16.86 17.12 -3.55
C ALA A 225 -17.29 18.47 -4.16
N PRO A 226 -18.24 19.21 -3.53
CA PRO A 226 -18.76 20.47 -4.07
C PRO A 226 -17.70 21.54 -4.37
N GLY A 227 -16.60 21.55 -3.60
CA GLY A 227 -15.48 22.50 -3.74
C GLY A 227 -14.44 22.11 -4.79
N GLY A 228 -14.67 21.06 -5.57
CA GLY A 228 -13.69 20.48 -6.49
C GLY A 228 -12.99 19.25 -5.90
N PRO A 229 -12.08 18.63 -6.67
CA PRO A 229 -11.49 17.35 -6.28
C PRO A 229 -10.65 17.47 -5.00
N LEU A 230 -10.87 16.55 -4.07
CA LEU A 230 -10.14 16.44 -2.81
C LEU A 230 -9.25 15.19 -2.80
N VAL A 231 -8.05 15.33 -2.26
CA VAL A 231 -7.18 14.23 -1.89
C VAL A 231 -7.48 13.81 -0.47
N GLN A 232 -7.82 12.54 -0.26
CA GLN A 232 -8.13 12.00 1.06
C GLN A 232 -6.85 11.60 1.81
N PRO A 233 -6.75 11.87 3.12
CA PRO A 233 -5.66 11.34 3.94
C PRO A 233 -5.70 9.81 3.96
N ALA A 234 -4.55 9.19 3.73
CA ALA A 234 -4.36 7.75 3.79
C ALA A 234 -3.78 7.35 5.16
N ILE A 235 -3.04 6.24 5.18
CA ILE A 235 -2.30 5.78 6.34
C ILE A 235 -1.03 6.62 6.53
N GLY A 236 -0.78 7.10 7.75
CA GLY A 236 0.19 8.16 8.06
C GLY A 236 1.67 7.74 8.05
N THR A 237 2.12 7.14 6.96
CA THR A 237 3.39 6.38 6.87
C THR A 237 3.78 6.15 5.42
N VAL A 238 5.08 6.17 5.13
CA VAL A 238 5.64 5.98 3.79
C VAL A 238 6.42 4.68 3.71
N LYS A 239 6.30 3.97 2.58
CA LYS A 239 7.11 2.78 2.29
C LYS A 239 8.31 3.17 1.43
N LEU A 240 9.50 3.22 2.00
CA LEU A 240 10.75 3.53 1.27
C LEU A 240 11.67 2.32 1.18
N TRP A 241 12.46 2.24 0.10
CA TRP A 241 13.59 1.32 0.05
C TRP A 241 14.63 1.71 1.12
N PRO A 242 15.39 0.75 1.68
CA PRO A 242 16.42 1.04 2.68
C PRO A 242 17.39 2.14 2.26
N ASP A 243 17.81 2.15 0.99
CA ASP A 243 18.75 3.16 0.48
C ASP A 243 18.12 4.56 0.39
N SER A 244 16.85 4.65 -0.02
CA SER A 244 16.09 5.91 0.01
C SER A 244 15.90 6.41 1.45
N ALA A 245 15.60 5.51 2.39
CA ALA A 245 15.46 5.85 3.80
C ALA A 245 16.79 6.33 4.43
N ARG A 246 17.92 5.71 4.05
CA ARG A 246 19.27 6.14 4.47
C ARG A 246 19.61 7.51 3.91
N ALA A 247 19.39 7.73 2.61
CA ALA A 247 19.74 8.97 1.93
C ALA A 247 18.95 10.19 2.44
N LEU A 248 17.69 10.00 2.85
CA LEU A 248 16.83 11.09 3.33
C LEU A 248 17.05 11.47 4.81
N GLY A 249 17.92 10.78 5.54
CA GLY A 249 18.42 11.23 6.86
C GLY A 249 17.37 11.45 7.97
N GLY A 250 16.11 11.05 7.80
CA GLY A 250 15.03 11.42 8.72
C GLY A 250 15.08 10.69 10.08
N PRO A 251 14.83 11.38 11.21
CA PRO A 251 14.75 10.80 12.56
C PRO A 251 13.40 10.12 12.85
N GLY A 252 12.74 9.55 11.84
CA GLY A 252 11.53 8.75 12.05
C GLY A 252 11.88 7.36 12.57
N ALA A 253 11.04 6.79 13.44
CA ALA A 253 11.16 5.39 13.86
C ALA A 253 11.16 4.49 12.61
N ARG A 254 12.33 3.94 12.27
CA ARG A 254 12.51 3.00 11.17
C ARG A 254 12.02 1.66 11.66
N VAL A 255 10.94 1.16 11.08
CA VAL A 255 10.46 -0.19 11.39
C VAL A 255 10.78 -1.06 10.17
N PRO A 256 11.79 -1.96 10.27
CA PRO A 256 11.94 -3.04 9.31
C PRO A 256 10.62 -3.82 9.28
N VAL A 257 10.14 -4.15 8.08
CA VAL A 257 8.95 -4.99 7.94
C VAL A 257 9.41 -6.35 7.46
N GLU A 258 9.19 -7.38 8.28
CA GLU A 258 9.50 -8.77 7.92
C GLU A 258 8.81 -9.14 6.61
N GLY A 259 9.55 -9.79 5.71
CA GLY A 259 9.06 -10.20 4.39
C GLY A 259 8.96 -9.10 3.33
N MET A 260 9.29 -7.84 3.64
CA MET A 260 9.34 -6.76 2.65
C MET A 260 10.75 -6.24 2.40
N SER A 261 11.03 -5.93 1.14
CA SER A 261 12.27 -5.28 0.72
C SER A 261 12.30 -3.77 1.00
N LYS A 262 11.16 -3.17 1.39
CA LYS A 262 11.00 -1.76 1.77
C LYS A 262 10.83 -1.60 3.28
N GLN A 263 11.41 -0.54 3.82
CA GLN A 263 11.24 -0.07 5.20
C GLN A 263 10.06 0.90 5.32
N ILE A 264 9.41 0.91 6.48
CA ILE A 264 8.41 1.93 6.80
C ILE A 264 9.09 3.08 7.51
N LEU A 265 8.88 4.28 6.99
CA LEU A 265 9.18 5.52 7.68
C LEU A 265 7.87 6.14 8.14
N ARG A 266 7.76 6.37 9.46
CA ARG A 266 6.78 7.33 9.97
C ARG A 266 7.18 8.71 9.47
N THR A 267 6.24 9.35 8.79
CA THR A 267 6.34 10.75 8.39
C THR A 267 6.36 11.62 9.64
N ARG A 268 7.04 12.76 9.57
CA ARG A 268 7.04 13.73 10.68
C ARG A 268 5.66 14.33 10.88
N GLU A 269 4.98 14.65 9.77
CA GLU A 269 3.66 15.26 9.76
C GLU A 269 2.75 14.56 8.74
N ASN A 270 1.55 14.20 9.19
CA ASN A 270 0.47 13.73 8.32
C ASN A 270 -0.63 14.77 8.32
N ALA A 271 -1.17 15.08 7.14
CA ALA A 271 -2.31 15.97 7.03
C ALA A 271 -3.54 15.28 7.66
N PRO A 272 -4.19 15.90 8.65
CA PRO A 272 -5.31 15.28 9.36
C PRO A 272 -6.63 15.36 8.60
N ALA A 273 -6.70 16.18 7.54
CA ALA A 273 -7.91 16.47 6.80
C ALA A 273 -7.67 16.41 5.29
N PRO A 274 -8.72 16.17 4.48
CA PRO A 274 -8.62 16.23 3.03
C PRO A 274 -8.18 17.61 2.54
N ALA A 275 -7.47 17.63 1.41
CA ALA A 275 -6.98 18.86 0.80
C ALA A 275 -7.35 18.91 -0.69
N ALA A 276 -7.67 20.11 -1.18
CA ALA A 276 -8.04 20.31 -2.58
C ALA A 276 -6.88 19.96 -3.51
N LEU A 277 -7.10 19.11 -4.51
CA LEU A 277 -6.12 18.78 -5.52
C LEU A 277 -5.87 20.01 -6.40
N ARG A 278 -4.63 20.51 -6.40
CA ARG A 278 -4.22 21.70 -7.15
C ARG A 278 -3.24 21.43 -8.27
N ALA A 279 -2.45 20.36 -8.18
CA ALA A 279 -1.46 20.02 -9.18
C ALA A 279 -1.30 18.51 -9.32
N ILE A 280 -1.04 18.06 -10.55
CA ILE A 280 -0.56 16.71 -10.87
C ILE A 280 0.89 16.84 -11.30
N VAL A 281 1.80 16.13 -10.65
CA VAL A 281 3.23 16.13 -10.99
C VAL A 281 3.62 14.73 -11.43
N VAL A 282 4.01 14.59 -12.68
CA VAL A 282 4.44 13.31 -13.28
C VAL A 282 5.96 13.25 -13.30
N LEU A 283 6.52 12.27 -12.59
CA LEU A 283 7.96 12.13 -12.40
C LEU A 283 8.61 11.43 -13.61
N ASP A 284 9.63 12.08 -14.19
CA ASP A 284 10.35 11.58 -15.37
C ASP A 284 11.87 11.81 -15.30
N TRP A 285 12.67 10.90 -15.83
CA TRP A 285 14.13 10.92 -15.64
C TRP A 285 14.82 11.77 -16.71
N LEU A 286 15.72 12.66 -16.29
CA LEU A 286 16.53 13.45 -17.21
C LEU A 286 17.44 12.56 -18.07
N HIS A 287 17.59 12.97 -19.32
CA HIS A 287 18.56 12.46 -20.27
C HIS A 287 19.18 13.68 -20.99
N PRO A 288 20.45 14.05 -20.71
CA PRO A 288 21.44 13.35 -19.87
C PRO A 288 21.22 13.57 -18.35
N PRO A 289 21.65 12.63 -17.48
CA PRO A 289 21.32 12.62 -16.05
C PRO A 289 22.02 13.72 -15.21
N GLU A 290 22.97 14.45 -15.77
CA GLU A 290 23.72 15.53 -15.10
C GLU A 290 23.02 16.89 -15.14
N ALA A 291 21.99 17.05 -15.99
CA ALA A 291 21.26 18.30 -16.10
C ALA A 291 20.52 18.69 -14.80
N ALA A 292 20.24 19.98 -14.64
CA ALA A 292 19.44 20.48 -13.53
C ALA A 292 17.99 19.97 -13.65
N PRO A 293 17.28 19.72 -12.53
CA PRO A 293 15.88 19.36 -12.57
C PRO A 293 15.05 20.48 -13.20
N GLU A 294 14.06 20.09 -14.01
CA GLU A 294 13.19 21.03 -14.72
C GLU A 294 11.73 20.57 -14.69
N THR A 295 10.84 21.53 -14.89
CA THR A 295 9.39 21.30 -15.01
C THR A 295 8.89 21.79 -16.36
N SER A 296 8.00 21.03 -16.97
CA SER A 296 7.27 21.45 -18.17
C SER A 296 5.78 21.17 -18.03
N GLU A 297 4.94 22.02 -18.62
CA GLU A 297 3.50 21.80 -18.65
C GLU A 297 3.16 20.54 -19.47
N MET A 298 2.20 19.77 -18.97
CA MET A 298 1.63 18.64 -19.67
C MET A 298 0.29 19.01 -20.26
N ASN A 299 0.05 18.60 -21.50
CA ASN A 299 -1.27 18.76 -22.09
C ASN A 299 -2.27 17.76 -21.47
N ARG A 300 -3.56 17.98 -21.75
CA ARG A 300 -4.66 17.17 -21.18
C ARG A 300 -4.56 15.68 -21.53
N ILE A 301 -4.05 15.33 -22.71
CA ILE A 301 -3.92 13.94 -23.15
C ILE A 301 -2.80 13.25 -22.36
N GLU A 302 -1.65 13.92 -22.19
CA GLU A 302 -0.55 13.41 -21.38
C GLU A 302 -0.96 13.25 -19.90
N ALA A 303 -1.69 14.21 -19.35
CA ALA A 303 -2.21 14.15 -17.99
C ALA A 303 -3.21 12.99 -17.81
N LEU A 304 -4.11 12.80 -18.78
CA LEU A 304 -5.06 11.68 -18.79
C LEU A 304 -4.33 10.34 -18.85
N ASP A 305 -3.32 10.20 -19.71
CA ASP A 305 -2.55 8.97 -19.82
C ASP A 305 -1.81 8.64 -18.51
N ALA A 306 -1.19 9.65 -17.88
CA ALA A 306 -0.53 9.50 -16.60
C ALA A 306 -1.50 9.08 -15.49
N LEU A 307 -2.68 9.72 -15.41
CA LEU A 307 -3.73 9.36 -14.44
C LEU A 307 -4.26 7.95 -14.67
N ARG A 308 -4.50 7.57 -15.93
CA ARG A 308 -4.97 6.23 -16.31
C ARG A 308 -3.94 5.16 -15.93
N GLY A 309 -2.66 5.42 -16.20
CA GLY A 309 -1.56 4.55 -15.80
C GLY A 309 -1.38 4.44 -14.28
N ALA A 310 -1.89 5.41 -13.53
CA ALA A 310 -1.87 5.41 -12.08
C ALA A 310 -3.06 4.69 -11.43
N ILE A 311 -4.07 4.19 -12.16
CA ILE A 311 -5.20 3.46 -11.54
C ILE A 311 -4.67 2.25 -10.78
N GLN A 312 -4.99 2.15 -9.48
CA GLN A 312 -4.63 0.99 -8.68
C GLN A 312 -5.53 -0.19 -9.07
N ARG A 313 -4.95 -1.35 -9.39
CA ARG A 313 -5.68 -2.57 -9.81
C ARG A 313 -6.65 -2.32 -10.97
N PRO A 314 -6.18 -1.89 -12.15
CA PRO A 314 -7.05 -1.56 -13.28
C PRO A 314 -7.83 -2.78 -13.80
N ALA A 315 -7.31 -3.99 -13.65
CA ALA A 315 -8.03 -5.22 -13.99
C ALA A 315 -9.30 -5.40 -13.14
N LEU A 316 -9.28 -4.99 -11.87
CA LEU A 316 -10.44 -5.04 -10.99
C LEU A 316 -11.50 -4.01 -11.42
N ALA A 317 -11.09 -2.80 -11.77
CA ALA A 317 -12.00 -1.78 -12.31
C ALA A 317 -12.78 -2.31 -13.53
N ARG A 318 -12.08 -3.01 -14.44
CA ARG A 318 -12.68 -3.69 -15.59
C ARG A 318 -13.63 -4.80 -15.20
N ALA A 319 -13.20 -5.70 -14.31
CA ALA A 319 -14.02 -6.82 -13.85
C ALA A 319 -15.32 -6.38 -13.14
N LEU A 320 -15.31 -5.19 -12.53
CA LEU A 320 -16.49 -4.58 -11.92
C LEU A 320 -17.31 -3.71 -12.88
N GLY A 321 -16.93 -3.63 -14.17
CA GLY A 321 -17.66 -2.84 -15.17
C GLY A 321 -17.54 -1.33 -15.00
N ARG A 322 -16.52 -0.83 -14.30
CA ARG A 322 -16.37 0.60 -13.95
C ARG A 322 -15.39 1.36 -14.83
N GLU A 323 -14.74 0.70 -15.80
CA GLU A 323 -13.67 1.29 -16.61
C GLU A 323 -14.12 2.56 -17.34
N GLY A 324 -15.31 2.55 -17.98
CA GLY A 324 -15.83 3.72 -18.69
C GLY A 324 -16.13 4.91 -17.78
N GLU A 325 -16.75 4.66 -16.61
CA GLU A 325 -17.04 5.68 -15.60
C GLU A 325 -15.74 6.32 -15.09
N ILE A 326 -14.75 5.49 -14.74
CA ILE A 326 -13.45 5.95 -14.25
C ILE A 326 -12.73 6.77 -15.31
N LEU A 327 -12.70 6.30 -16.57
CA LEU A 327 -12.03 7.01 -17.66
C LEU A 327 -12.62 8.41 -17.88
N ALA A 328 -13.95 8.54 -17.88
CA ALA A 328 -14.61 9.84 -18.02
C ALA A 328 -14.23 10.81 -16.90
N ARG A 329 -14.14 10.30 -15.66
CA ARG A 329 -13.75 11.09 -14.49
C ARG A 329 -12.28 11.51 -14.52
N LEU A 330 -11.38 10.62 -14.94
CA LEU A 330 -9.97 10.96 -15.14
C LEU A 330 -9.79 12.01 -16.24
N ALA A 331 -10.58 11.94 -17.33
CA ALA A 331 -10.56 12.95 -18.38
C ALA A 331 -11.03 14.32 -17.86
N ALA A 332 -12.07 14.34 -17.02
CA ALA A 332 -12.53 15.56 -16.35
C ALA A 332 -11.46 16.16 -15.41
N LEU A 333 -10.74 15.31 -14.66
CA LEU A 333 -9.62 15.75 -13.82
C LEU A 333 -8.47 16.33 -14.66
N ALA A 334 -8.04 15.63 -15.71
CA ALA A 334 -6.99 16.08 -16.63
C ALA A 334 -7.32 17.41 -17.33
N GLY A 335 -8.61 17.70 -17.53
CA GLY A 335 -9.06 18.96 -18.10
C GLY A 335 -9.13 20.14 -17.11
N ARG A 336 -9.13 19.88 -15.80
CA ARG A 336 -9.37 20.88 -14.74
C ARG A 336 -8.16 21.16 -13.86
N ILE A 337 -7.26 20.18 -13.70
CA ILE A 337 -6.12 20.27 -12.79
C ILE A 337 -4.84 20.44 -13.61
N PRO A 338 -4.05 21.51 -13.35
CA PRO A 338 -2.74 21.68 -13.96
C PRO A 338 -1.86 20.45 -13.76
N ALA A 339 -1.21 20.01 -14.84
CA ALA A 339 -0.30 18.88 -14.84
C ALA A 339 1.08 19.31 -15.29
N LEU A 340 2.10 18.89 -14.54
CA LEU A 340 3.50 19.20 -14.76
C LEU A 340 4.29 17.91 -14.91
N ARG A 341 5.20 17.86 -15.88
CA ARG A 341 6.24 16.85 -15.95
C ARG A 341 7.44 17.36 -15.18
N LEU A 342 7.93 16.56 -14.23
CA LEU A 342 9.15 16.84 -13.48
C LEU A 342 10.27 15.95 -14.01
N ALA A 343 11.16 16.52 -14.82
CA ALA A 343 12.37 15.85 -15.26
C ALA A 343 13.46 16.02 -14.19
N ARG A 344 14.01 14.93 -13.66
CA ARG A 344 15.01 14.98 -12.57
C ARG A 344 16.16 13.98 -12.71
N PRO A 345 17.33 14.27 -12.10
CA PRO A 345 18.46 13.34 -12.05
C PRO A 345 18.19 12.05 -11.27
N ARG A 346 18.83 10.94 -11.66
CA ARG A 346 18.83 9.65 -10.92
C ARG A 346 19.83 9.63 -9.76
N ARG A 347 19.85 10.66 -8.90
CA ARG A 347 20.76 10.75 -7.75
C ARG A 347 20.08 11.34 -6.52
N TYR A 348 20.31 10.74 -5.37
CA TYR A 348 19.70 11.19 -4.11
C TYR A 348 20.15 12.58 -3.68
N GLY A 349 21.39 12.98 -3.99
CA GLY A 349 21.91 14.31 -3.63
C GLY A 349 21.17 15.49 -4.27
N ALA A 350 20.47 15.27 -5.39
CA ALA A 350 19.65 16.30 -6.03
C ALA A 350 18.24 16.42 -5.41
N MET A 351 17.85 15.52 -4.51
CA MET A 351 16.48 15.47 -3.97
C MET A 351 16.04 16.76 -3.25
N PRO A 352 16.90 17.46 -2.47
CA PRO A 352 16.53 18.75 -1.87
C PRO A 352 16.22 19.83 -2.90
N GLU A 353 16.99 19.89 -3.99
CA GLU A 353 16.77 20.82 -5.10
C GLU A 353 15.47 20.49 -5.85
N VAL A 354 15.23 19.20 -6.14
CA VAL A 354 14.00 18.72 -6.78
C VAL A 354 12.76 19.03 -5.92
N ALA A 355 12.84 18.80 -4.62
CA ALA A 355 11.75 19.07 -3.69
C ALA A 355 11.46 20.57 -3.60
N LYS A 356 12.51 21.41 -3.57
CA LYS A 356 12.37 22.86 -3.62
C LYS A 356 11.72 23.33 -4.91
N LEU A 357 12.17 22.85 -6.08
CA LEU A 357 11.58 23.20 -7.38
C LEU A 357 10.08 22.92 -7.40
N ILE A 358 9.65 21.74 -6.95
CA ILE A 358 8.22 21.39 -6.90
C ILE A 358 7.45 22.25 -5.92
N ALA A 359 8.01 22.53 -4.73
CA ALA A 359 7.37 23.43 -3.78
C ALA A 359 7.20 24.84 -4.38
N ASP A 360 8.24 25.38 -5.01
CA ASP A 360 8.25 26.71 -5.60
C ASP A 360 7.28 26.81 -6.80
N CYS A 361 7.22 25.81 -7.69
CA CYS A 361 6.25 25.78 -8.79
C CYS A 361 4.81 25.78 -8.28
N ILE A 362 4.49 24.90 -7.32
CA ILE A 362 3.10 24.74 -6.85
C ILE A 362 2.67 25.90 -5.95
N ILE A 363 3.61 26.56 -5.26
CA ILE A 363 3.35 27.75 -4.46
C ILE A 363 3.31 29.02 -5.33
N GLY A 364 4.15 29.09 -6.37
CA GLY A 364 4.43 30.28 -7.19
C GLY A 364 3.50 30.53 -8.37
N ASP A 365 2.84 29.52 -8.94
CA ASP A 365 1.91 29.62 -10.09
C ASP A 365 0.56 30.31 -9.77
N ALA A 366 0.56 31.25 -8.83
CA ALA A 366 -0.64 31.90 -8.36
C ALA A 366 -0.45 33.39 -8.11
N SER A 367 0.20 34.05 -9.08
CA SER A 367 0.19 35.49 -9.28
C SER A 367 -0.72 35.87 -10.43
#